data_AF-A0A2K3KC71-F1
#
_entry.id   AF-A0A2K3KC71-F1
#
_cell.length_a   1.000
_cell.length_b   1.000
_cell.length_c   1.000
_cell.angle_alpha   90.00
_cell.angle_beta   90.00
_cell.angle_gamma   90.00
#
_symmetry.space_group_name_H-M   'P 1'
#
loop_
_entity.id
_entity.type
_entity.pdbx_description
1 polymer ?
#
loop_
_entity_poly.entity_id
_entity_poly.type
_entity_poly.pdbx_seq_one_letter_code
_entity_poly.pdbx_strand_id
1 'polypeptide(L)'
;MCSALWGSSQHAFSYRPSVGASGGLLTLWDTSEVEVWTSETSNHVLWCRGRFVKSGDEFLLANVYAPCDDGAKQGLWDSLS
;
A
#
# COMPACT_ATOMS: atom_id res chain seq x y z
N MET A 1 11.50 -12.76 0.23
CA MET A 1 10.03 -12.84 0.38
C MET A 1 9.32 -12.17 -0.79
N CYS A 2 9.52 -10.87 -1.03
CA CYS A 2 8.91 -10.15 -2.16
C CYS A 2 9.19 -10.81 -3.52
N SER A 3 10.43 -11.24 -3.77
CA SER A 3 10.78 -11.95 -5.02
C SER A 3 10.15 -13.33 -5.17
N ALA A 4 9.68 -13.95 -4.08
CA ALA A 4 8.92 -15.21 -4.17
C ALA A 4 7.45 -14.95 -4.54
N LEU A 5 6.92 -13.77 -4.21
CA LEU A 5 5.56 -13.35 -4.55
C LEU A 5 5.48 -12.73 -5.95
N TRP A 6 6.50 -11.93 -6.32
CA TRP A 6 6.54 -11.18 -7.58
C TRP A 6 7.30 -11.91 -8.70
N GLY A 7 8.25 -12.76 -8.32
CA GLY A 7 9.25 -13.33 -9.23
C GLY A 7 10.55 -12.54 -9.24
N SER A 8 11.42 -12.87 -10.20
CA SER A 8 12.77 -12.30 -10.32
C SER A 8 12.83 -11.00 -11.13
N SER A 9 11.71 -10.51 -11.67
CA SER A 9 11.64 -9.21 -12.34
C SER A 9 11.91 -8.07 -11.36
N GLN A 10 12.33 -6.91 -11.86
CA GLN A 10 12.58 -5.75 -11.01
C GLN A 10 11.27 -5.29 -10.35
N HIS A 11 11.33 -5.13 -9.04
CA HIS A 11 10.21 -4.67 -8.25
C HIS A 11 10.70 -3.90 -7.04
N ALA A 12 9.84 -3.01 -6.56
CA ALA A 12 9.98 -2.38 -5.27
C ALA A 12 8.71 -2.63 -4.46
N PHE A 13 8.78 -2.30 -3.18
CA PHE A 13 7.69 -2.53 -2.26
C PHE A 13 7.69 -1.50 -1.14
N SER A 14 6.52 -1.33 -0.54
CA SER A 14 6.34 -0.71 0.76
C SER A 14 5.42 -1.59 1.60
N TYR A 15 5.56 -1.52 2.91
CA TYR A 15 4.83 -2.40 3.81
C TYR A 15 4.51 -1.71 5.13
N ARG A 16 3.41 -2.15 5.74
CA ARG A 16 3.08 -1.90 7.13
C ARG A 16 3.22 -3.22 7.88
N PRO A 17 4.05 -3.30 8.93
CA PRO A 17 4.19 -4.54 9.69
C PRO A 17 2.87 -4.94 10.36
N SER A 18 2.76 -6.22 10.70
CA SER A 18 1.70 -6.73 11.58
C SER A 18 1.75 -6.05 12.95
N VAL A 19 0.59 -5.80 13.56
CA VAL A 19 0.48 -5.26 14.92
C VAL A 19 -0.23 -6.29 15.80
N GLY A 20 0.49 -6.87 16.76
CA GLY A 20 -0.04 -7.97 17.58
C GLY A 20 -0.42 -9.18 16.73
N ALA A 21 -1.64 -9.68 16.89
CA ALA A 21 -2.17 -10.81 16.10
C ALA A 21 -2.76 -10.39 14.75
N SER A 22 -2.82 -9.08 14.43
CA SER A 22 -3.31 -8.60 13.14
C SER A 22 -2.26 -8.76 12.05
N GLY A 23 -2.68 -9.10 10.83
CA GLY A 23 -1.80 -9.13 9.67
C GLY A 23 -1.19 -7.77 9.32
N GLY A 24 -0.17 -7.78 8.45
CA GLY A 24 0.43 -6.57 7.87
C GLY A 24 -0.17 -6.23 6.50
N LEU A 25 0.28 -5.11 5.93
CA LEU A 25 0.00 -4.72 4.55
C LEU A 25 1.28 -4.74 3.73
N LEU A 26 1.16 -5.15 2.47
CA LEU A 26 2.25 -5.13 1.50
C LEU A 26 1.71 -4.58 0.18
N THR A 27 2.40 -3.59 -0.37
CA THR A 27 2.18 -3.10 -1.74
C THR A 27 3.46 -3.34 -2.52
N LEU A 28 3.35 -4.03 -3.66
CA LEU A 28 4.43 -4.34 -4.59
C LEU A 28 4.14 -3.67 -5.93
N TRP A 29 5.17 -3.22 -6.63
CA TRP A 29 5.02 -2.66 -7.97
C TRP A 29 6.22 -2.97 -8.85
N ASP A 30 5.98 -2.99 -10.16
CA ASP A 30 7.00 -3.05 -11.19
C ASP A 30 7.66 -1.68 -11.33
N THR A 31 8.97 -1.61 -11.11
CA THR A 31 9.72 -0.35 -11.20
C THR A 31 9.91 0.15 -12.64
N SER A 32 9.61 -0.67 -13.65
CA SER A 32 9.60 -0.26 -15.06
C SER A 32 8.29 0.42 -15.48
N GLU A 33 7.20 0.17 -14.77
CA GLU A 33 5.88 0.73 -15.07
C GLU A 33 5.51 1.88 -14.12
N VAL A 34 5.97 1.83 -12.87
CA VAL A 34 5.59 2.75 -11.80
C VAL A 34 6.81 3.20 -10.99
N GLU A 35 6.88 4.51 -10.78
CA GLU A 35 7.81 5.12 -9.82
C GLU A 35 7.04 5.59 -8.58
N VAL A 36 7.47 5.16 -7.39
CA VAL A 36 6.91 5.58 -6.10
C VAL A 36 7.98 6.37 -5.36
N TRP A 37 7.70 7.63 -5.02
CA TRP A 37 8.67 8.50 -4.32
C TRP A 37 8.33 8.71 -2.85
N THR A 38 7.07 8.53 -2.44
CA THR A 38 6.69 8.53 -1.02
C THR A 38 5.72 7.41 -0.69
N SER A 39 5.89 6.85 0.50
CA SER A 39 4.90 5.97 1.12
C SER A 39 4.71 6.35 2.58
N GLU A 40 3.46 6.37 3.02
CA GLU A 40 3.08 6.73 4.39
C GLU A 40 2.21 5.64 4.99
N THR A 41 2.34 5.38 6.28
CA THR A 41 1.53 4.39 6.98
C THR A 41 0.70 5.06 8.06
N SER A 42 -0.57 4.72 8.13
CA SER A 42 -1.46 5.07 9.23
C SER A 42 -2.11 3.81 9.80
N ASN A 43 -3.02 3.97 10.77
CA ASN A 43 -3.79 2.85 11.27
C ASN A 43 -4.58 2.24 10.11
N HIS A 44 -4.31 0.96 9.81
CA HIS A 44 -4.99 0.17 8.78
C HIS A 44 -4.73 0.55 7.32
N VAL A 45 -3.86 1.53 7.04
CA VAL A 45 -3.61 2.00 5.65
C VAL A 45 -2.12 2.12 5.36
N LEU A 46 -1.74 1.71 4.15
CA LEU A 46 -0.46 1.99 3.52
C LEU A 46 -0.71 2.81 2.25
N TRP A 47 -0.26 4.06 2.29
CA TRP A 47 -0.30 4.99 1.18
C TRP A 47 0.96 4.88 0.33
N CYS A 48 0.80 4.94 -0.98
CA CYS A 48 1.90 5.06 -1.93
C CYS A 48 1.57 6.15 -2.93
N ARG A 49 2.41 7.19 -3.00
CA ARG A 49 2.32 8.23 -4.02
C ARG A 49 3.34 7.93 -5.10
N GLY A 50 2.87 7.92 -6.33
CA GLY A 50 3.68 7.54 -7.47
C GLY A 50 3.17 8.13 -8.76
N ARG A 51 3.82 7.72 -9.85
CA ARG A 51 3.40 8.04 -11.21
C ARG A 51 3.62 6.84 -12.12
N PHE A 52 2.81 6.74 -13.15
CA PHE A 52 3.08 5.82 -14.24
C PHE A 52 4.23 6.34 -15.10
N VAL A 53 5.25 5.51 -15.33
CA VAL A 53 6.46 5.90 -16.08
C VAL A 53 6.11 6.29 -17.52
N LYS A 54 5.15 5.60 -18.14
CA LYS A 54 4.78 5.80 -19.55
C LYS A 54 3.98 7.07 -19.80
N SER A 55 2.99 7.36 -18.96
CA SER A 55 2.11 8.53 -19.16
C SER A 55 2.56 9.75 -18.35
N GLY A 56 3.32 9.54 -17.28
CA GLY A 56 3.67 10.59 -16.32
C GLY A 56 2.54 10.92 -15.34
N ASP A 57 1.37 10.28 -15.45
CA ASP A 57 0.23 10.57 -14.59
C ASP A 57 0.53 10.21 -13.15
N GLU A 58 0.34 11.18 -12.26
CA GLU A 58 0.47 10.97 -10.81
C GLU A 58 -0.76 10.24 -10.26
N PHE A 59 -0.51 9.39 -9.26
CA PHE A 59 -1.54 8.72 -8.51
C PHE A 59 -1.22 8.68 -7.01
N LEU A 60 -2.28 8.49 -6.22
CA LEU A 60 -2.19 8.14 -4.82
C LEU A 60 -2.94 6.81 -4.62
N LEU A 61 -2.23 5.79 -4.14
CA LEU A 61 -2.78 4.47 -3.86
C LEU A 61 -2.92 4.29 -2.35
N ALA A 62 -4.12 3.89 -1.91
CA ALA A 62 -4.38 3.45 -0.54
C ALA A 62 -4.57 1.94 -0.52
N ASN A 63 -3.67 1.22 0.14
CA ASN A 63 -3.88 -0.19 0.47
C ASN A 63 -4.44 -0.29 1.89
N VAL A 64 -5.65 -0.81 2.05
CA VAL A 64 -6.42 -0.73 3.30
C VAL A 64 -6.71 -2.12 3.85
N TYR A 65 -6.39 -2.34 5.12
CA TYR A 65 -6.77 -3.53 5.89
C TYR A 65 -7.64 -3.15 7.08
N ALA A 66 -8.93 -3.00 6.81
CA ALA A 66 -9.89 -2.43 7.76
C ALA A 66 -10.11 -3.31 9.01
N PRO A 67 -10.43 -2.71 10.17
CA PRO A 67 -10.87 -3.44 11.36
C PRO A 67 -12.10 -4.33 11.08
N CYS A 68 -12.22 -5.43 11.82
CA CYS A 68 -13.43 -6.26 11.79
C CYS A 68 -14.61 -5.59 12.48
N ASP A 69 -14.35 -4.78 13.52
CA ASP A 69 -15.37 -4.01 14.24
C ASP A 69 -15.99 -2.93 13.33
N ASP A 70 -17.33 -2.90 13.26
CA ASP A 70 -18.04 -2.04 12.32
C ASP A 70 -17.93 -0.55 12.66
N GLY A 71 -17.87 -0.19 13.95
CA GLY A 71 -17.68 1.20 14.37
C GLY A 71 -16.30 1.72 14.00
N ALA A 72 -15.25 0.94 14.29
CA ALA A 72 -13.88 1.27 13.91
C ALA A 72 -13.67 1.27 12.39
N LYS A 73 -14.34 0.37 11.67
CA LYS A 73 -14.34 0.33 10.20
C LYS A 73 -14.99 1.57 9.61
N GLN A 74 -16.15 1.99 10.12
CA GLN A 74 -16.79 3.24 9.68
C GLN A 74 -15.87 4.44 9.95
N GLY A 75 -15.32 4.56 11.16
CA GLY A 75 -14.40 5.63 11.50
C GLY A 75 -13.14 5.67 10.63
N LEU A 76 -12.64 4.50 10.19
CA LEU A 76 -11.57 4.43 9.20
C LEU A 76 -12.01 5.04 7.86
N TRP A 77 -13.16 4.64 7.32
CA TRP A 77 -13.63 5.16 6.04
C TRP A 77 -13.97 6.65 6.09
N ASP A 78 -14.51 7.13 7.21
CA ASP A 78 -14.76 8.55 7.45
C ASP A 78 -13.45 9.36 7.44
N SER A 79 -12.34 8.78 7.93
CA SER A 79 -11.01 9.43 7.89
C SER A 79 -10.37 9.48 6.50
N LEU A 80 -10.89 8.70 5.55
CA LEU A 80 -10.39 8.59 4.17
C LEU A 80 -11.23 9.39 3.17
N SER A 81 -12.38 9.91 3.60
CA SER A 81 -13.34 10.68 2.81
C SER A 81 -12.99 12.17 2.79
#